data_AF-A0A2A2J7R0-F1
#
_entry.id   AF-A0A2A2J7R0-F1
#
_cell.length_a   1.000
_cell.length_b   1.000
_cell.length_c   1.000
_cell.angle_alpha   90.00
_cell.angle_beta   90.00
_cell.angle_gamma   90.00
#
_symmetry.space_group_name_H-M   'P 1'
#
loop_
_entity.id
_entity.type
_entity.pdbx_description
1 polymer ?
#
loop_
_entity_poly.entity_id
_entity_poly.type
_entity_poly.pdbx_seq_one_letter_code
_entity_poly.pdbx_strand_id
1 'polypeptide(L)'
;MLRYAKILRNLHNCVPSCSSYAQMQPSRRLSTANESPSGDQLDYTHFLVDPGTVKIEDLKPTEEFVKGLDGKLLHKFEQALAELELFVAFGSMVPSSISDFEWKRCLSTDTLEARIDFWEYLAKRQASKAHRLHVLGKERTIQNQIKQMHEHEQRRIYEAGGMGYGPDAYEPFLNPLRDSSMDVILSSARLANSMILKNPRIIIDMRPFATAKERDIIKIAISFRNVIGGNFHSMNPLPLSIAGMPRTPQTKEFLEKRVNVFGSRYEHLKIFPDISDLPPEQLGDFKQEDIAYISPHAKELIDGPLDRKAYVILGCPDENLDSLALSRKSGIDCYCLPIKKYFIWRKGSVKPHPHYVANVLREVNVHGDWKLAIRNTFPEFHFKPPEESTLSKISYWRARTRERHQLTGLIEQTLEKKFNDKKRRGLR
;
A
#
# COMPACT_ATOMS: atom_id res chain seq x y z
N MET A 1 -22.32 23.71 11.19
CA MET A 1 -22.40 23.82 12.66
C MET A 1 -23.58 23.07 13.30
N LEU A 2 -24.80 23.07 12.72
CA LEU A 2 -25.97 22.39 13.33
C LEU A 2 -25.89 20.85 13.43
N ARG A 3 -25.08 20.17 12.58
CA ARG A 3 -24.83 18.71 12.71
C ARG A 3 -23.92 18.34 13.90
N TYR A 4 -23.05 19.26 14.35
CA TYR A 4 -22.10 19.00 15.45
C TYR A 4 -22.74 19.14 16.84
N ALA A 5 -23.75 20.01 16.98
CA ALA A 5 -24.41 20.28 18.26
C ALA A 5 -25.20 19.08 18.82
N LYS A 6 -25.68 18.17 17.96
CA LYS A 6 -26.48 17.01 18.37
C LYS A 6 -25.62 15.88 18.96
N ILE A 7 -24.36 15.76 18.52
CA ILE A 7 -23.40 14.77 19.03
C ILE A 7 -22.85 15.22 20.40
N LEU A 8 -22.61 16.53 20.57
CA LEU A 8 -22.06 17.10 21.81
C LEU A 8 -23.02 16.97 23.02
N ARG A 9 -24.35 16.97 22.82
CA ARG A 9 -25.31 16.78 23.93
C ARG A 9 -25.28 15.39 24.54
N ASN A 10 -24.88 14.36 23.79
CA ASN A 10 -24.81 12.99 24.31
C ASN A 10 -23.48 12.66 25.01
N LEU A 11 -22.46 13.52 24.86
CA LEU A 11 -21.13 13.32 25.45
C LEU A 11 -20.99 13.86 26.87
N HIS A 12 -21.96 14.67 27.34
CA HIS A 12 -21.88 15.32 28.66
C HIS A 12 -22.10 14.38 29.86
N ASN A 13 -22.51 13.13 29.62
CA ASN A 13 -22.82 12.13 30.65
C ASN A 13 -21.84 10.95 30.71
N CYS A 14 -20.71 11.00 29.99
CA CYS A 14 -19.74 9.91 29.97
C CYS A 14 -18.33 10.42 30.25
N VAL A 15 -18.08 10.85 31.49
CA VAL A 15 -16.72 11.03 32.01
C VAL A 15 -16.51 10.06 33.18
N PRO A 16 -15.84 8.92 32.99
CA PRO A 16 -15.27 8.18 34.09
C PRO A 16 -13.92 8.83 34.47
N SER A 17 -13.73 9.01 35.76
CA SER A 17 -12.51 9.47 36.41
C SER A 17 -11.26 8.68 35.97
N CYS A 18 -10.20 9.41 35.63
CA CYS A 18 -8.86 8.86 35.44
C CYS A 18 -8.33 8.29 36.74
N SER A 19 -8.20 6.97 36.85
CA SER A 19 -7.17 6.30 37.65
C SER A 19 -7.08 4.82 37.26
N SER A 20 -5.85 4.32 37.14
CA SER A 20 -5.45 2.92 36.93
C SER A 20 -5.98 2.16 35.70
N TYR A 21 -5.34 2.37 34.53
CA TYR A 21 -5.29 1.37 33.45
C TYR A 21 -3.94 1.46 32.73
N ALA A 22 -2.85 1.27 33.49
CA ALA A 22 -1.49 1.23 32.97
C ALA A 22 -1.00 -0.19 32.60
N GLN A 23 -1.84 -1.22 32.74
CA GLN A 23 -1.44 -2.60 32.52
C GLN A 23 -2.53 -3.36 31.78
N MET A 24 -2.63 -3.14 30.47
CA MET A 24 -3.25 -4.07 29.53
C MET A 24 -3.01 -3.51 28.12
N GLN A 25 -1.77 -3.62 27.64
CA GLN A 25 -1.50 -3.44 26.22
C GLN A 25 -2.02 -4.68 25.50
N PRO A 26 -3.00 -4.55 24.59
CA PRO A 26 -3.31 -5.65 23.70
C PRO A 26 -2.16 -5.75 22.70
N SER A 27 -1.38 -6.82 22.79
CA SER A 27 -0.57 -7.31 21.68
C SER A 27 -1.53 -7.70 20.55
N ARG A 28 -1.92 -6.72 19.75
CA ARG A 28 -2.60 -6.89 18.47
C ARG A 28 -1.89 -6.01 17.46
N ARG A 29 -0.76 -6.51 16.95
CA ARG A 29 -0.37 -6.23 15.57
C ARG A 29 -1.45 -6.85 14.66
N LEU A 30 -2.55 -6.13 14.47
CA LEU A 30 -3.37 -6.31 13.27
C LEU A 30 -2.62 -5.58 12.15
N SER A 31 -1.61 -6.27 11.59
CA SER A 31 -1.04 -5.88 10.31
C SER A 31 -2.12 -6.09 9.26
N THR A 32 -2.97 -5.09 9.06
CA THR A 32 -3.67 -4.89 7.78
C THR A 32 -2.70 -4.25 6.80
N ALA A 33 -1.61 -4.97 6.63
CA ALA A 33 -0.54 -4.70 5.72
C ALA A 33 -0.99 -5.22 4.35
N ASN A 34 -1.57 -4.33 3.55
CA ASN A 34 -1.16 -4.26 2.15
C ASN A 34 0.27 -3.70 2.08
N GLU A 35 1.19 -4.30 2.86
CA GLU A 35 2.61 -4.08 2.71
C GLU A 35 2.96 -4.72 1.38
N SER A 36 3.51 -3.91 0.48
CA SER A 36 4.41 -4.46 -0.51
C SER A 36 5.46 -5.24 0.29
N PRO A 37 5.59 -6.56 0.07
CA PRO A 37 6.25 -7.41 1.04
C PRO A 37 7.68 -6.93 1.28
N SER A 38 7.99 -6.74 2.56
CA SER A 38 9.34 -6.49 3.04
C SER A 38 10.24 -7.64 2.60
N GLY A 39 11.15 -7.31 1.67
CA GLY A 39 12.53 -7.78 1.42
C GLY A 39 13.01 -9.22 1.67
N ASP A 40 12.39 -10.02 2.53
CA ASP A 40 12.81 -11.37 2.91
C ASP A 40 12.07 -12.48 2.14
N GLN A 41 11.17 -12.11 1.22
CA GLN A 41 10.37 -13.03 0.41
C GLN A 41 11.00 -13.43 -0.94
N LEU A 42 12.33 -13.57 -1.05
CA LEU A 42 12.96 -14.02 -2.31
C LEU A 42 13.20 -15.53 -2.37
N ASP A 43 12.35 -16.33 -1.74
CA ASP A 43 12.33 -17.79 -1.88
C ASP A 43 11.05 -18.31 -2.58
N TYR A 44 10.45 -17.47 -3.43
CA TYR A 44 9.43 -17.94 -4.39
C TYR A 44 10.08 -18.60 -5.62
N THR A 45 11.41 -18.62 -5.72
CA THR A 45 12.14 -19.18 -6.87
C THR A 45 11.84 -20.66 -7.07
N HIS A 46 11.63 -21.42 -5.99
CA HIS A 46 11.17 -22.80 -6.05
C HIS A 46 9.75 -22.98 -6.63
N PHE A 47 8.97 -21.90 -6.72
CA PHE A 47 7.62 -21.88 -7.31
C PHE A 47 7.61 -21.32 -8.72
N LEU A 48 8.77 -20.93 -9.27
CA LEU A 48 8.88 -20.60 -10.69
C LEU A 48 8.71 -21.87 -11.50
N VAL A 49 8.02 -21.74 -12.64
CA VAL A 49 7.77 -22.86 -13.52
C VAL A 49 8.89 -22.96 -14.53
N ASP A 50 9.47 -24.16 -14.61
CA ASP A 50 10.53 -24.45 -15.57
C ASP A 50 9.96 -24.55 -16.98
N PRO A 51 10.65 -23.99 -18.00
CA PRO A 51 10.13 -23.94 -19.36
C PRO A 51 9.80 -25.32 -19.96
N GLY A 52 10.50 -26.38 -19.54
CA GLY A 52 10.24 -27.75 -20.00
C GLY A 52 8.98 -28.41 -19.41
N THR A 53 8.30 -27.76 -18.47
CA THR A 53 7.13 -28.35 -17.77
C THR A 53 5.79 -27.86 -18.32
N VAL A 54 5.79 -26.80 -19.14
CA VAL A 54 4.58 -26.18 -19.68
C VAL A 54 4.50 -26.45 -21.17
N LYS A 55 3.35 -26.95 -21.62
CA LYS A 55 3.07 -27.08 -23.04
C LYS A 55 2.57 -25.73 -23.57
N ILE A 56 2.99 -25.36 -24.78
CA ILE A 56 2.57 -24.09 -25.39
C ILE A 56 1.05 -24.01 -25.55
N GLU A 57 0.39 -25.17 -25.73
CA GLU A 57 -1.07 -25.29 -25.80
C GLU A 57 -1.76 -24.73 -24.56
N ASP A 58 -1.17 -24.89 -23.38
CA ASP A 58 -1.73 -24.43 -22.09
C ASP A 58 -1.63 -22.90 -21.92
N LEU A 59 -0.83 -22.24 -22.76
CA LEU A 59 -0.62 -20.79 -22.75
C LEU A 59 -1.45 -20.06 -23.81
N LYS A 60 -2.11 -20.79 -24.72
CA LYS A 60 -2.94 -20.19 -25.77
C LYS A 60 -4.22 -19.59 -25.17
N PRO A 61 -4.74 -18.48 -25.73
CA PRO A 61 -6.03 -17.93 -25.33
C PRO A 61 -7.17 -18.87 -25.77
N THR A 62 -8.38 -18.56 -25.33
CA THR A 62 -9.58 -19.29 -25.76
C THR A 62 -9.79 -19.19 -27.28
N GLU A 63 -10.43 -20.20 -27.88
CA GLU A 63 -10.73 -20.18 -29.32
C GLU A 63 -11.65 -19.00 -29.71
N GLU A 64 -12.57 -18.62 -28.81
CA GLU A 64 -13.47 -17.48 -29.00
C GLU A 64 -12.69 -16.17 -29.09
N PHE A 65 -11.65 -16.00 -28.26
CA PHE A 65 -10.77 -14.84 -28.32
C PHE A 65 -10.08 -14.73 -29.68
N VAL A 66 -9.54 -15.83 -30.21
CA VAL A 66 -8.83 -15.85 -31.51
C VAL A 66 -9.80 -15.54 -32.66
N LYS A 67 -10.99 -16.13 -32.66
CA LYS A 67 -12.03 -15.87 -33.68
C LYS A 67 -12.51 -14.42 -33.67
N GLY A 68 -12.43 -13.73 -32.53
CA GLY A 68 -12.81 -12.32 -32.39
C GLY A 68 -11.74 -11.30 -32.81
N LEU A 69 -10.54 -11.73 -33.22
CA LEU A 69 -9.47 -10.83 -33.63
C LEU A 69 -9.67 -10.33 -35.07
N ASP A 70 -9.44 -9.03 -35.29
CA ASP A 70 -9.36 -8.46 -36.63
C ASP A 70 -8.07 -8.91 -37.36
N GLY A 71 -7.99 -8.73 -38.69
CA GLY A 71 -6.85 -9.23 -39.48
C GLY A 71 -5.49 -8.64 -39.07
N LYS A 72 -5.44 -7.43 -38.52
CA LYS A 72 -4.18 -6.80 -38.06
C LYS A 72 -3.75 -7.39 -36.72
N LEU A 73 -4.70 -7.54 -35.80
CA LEU A 73 -4.49 -8.13 -34.48
C LEU A 73 -4.19 -9.62 -34.57
N LEU A 74 -4.77 -10.33 -35.54
CA LEU A 74 -4.47 -11.74 -35.79
C LEU A 74 -3.01 -11.92 -36.21
N HIS A 75 -2.50 -11.06 -37.11
CA HIS A 75 -1.08 -11.10 -37.49
C HIS A 75 -0.15 -10.79 -36.30
N LYS A 76 -0.51 -9.77 -35.49
CA LYS A 76 0.24 -9.46 -34.27
C LYS A 76 0.18 -10.60 -33.24
N PHE A 77 -0.93 -11.32 -33.19
CA PHE A 77 -1.09 -12.52 -32.36
C PHE A 77 -0.19 -13.66 -32.82
N GLU A 78 -0.16 -13.98 -34.11
CA GLU A 78 0.75 -15.00 -34.67
C GLU A 78 2.21 -14.67 -34.37
N GLN A 79 2.60 -13.41 -34.53
CA GLN A 79 3.94 -12.93 -34.17
C GLN A 79 4.21 -13.13 -32.67
N ALA A 80 3.31 -12.65 -31.80
CA ALA A 80 3.47 -12.77 -30.35
C ALA A 80 3.48 -14.24 -29.89
N LEU A 81 2.74 -15.13 -30.56
CA LEU A 81 2.74 -16.57 -30.28
C LEU A 81 4.08 -17.21 -30.66
N ALA A 82 4.65 -16.87 -31.83
CA ALA A 82 5.96 -17.36 -32.24
C ALA A 82 7.08 -16.86 -31.31
N GLU A 83 6.98 -15.61 -30.84
CA GLU A 83 7.89 -15.06 -29.83
C GLU A 83 7.73 -15.79 -28.49
N LEU A 84 6.50 -16.08 -28.07
CA LEU A 84 6.20 -16.81 -26.83
C LEU A 84 6.73 -18.24 -26.89
N GLU A 85 6.60 -18.93 -28.03
CA GLU A 85 7.19 -20.27 -28.23
C GLU A 85 8.70 -20.26 -28.01
N LEU A 86 9.39 -19.27 -28.56
CA LEU A 86 10.84 -19.13 -28.37
C LEU A 86 11.19 -18.71 -26.94
N PHE A 87 10.37 -17.87 -26.30
CA PHE A 87 10.51 -17.52 -24.90
C PHE A 87 10.35 -18.76 -24.00
N VAL A 88 9.41 -19.65 -24.29
CA VAL A 88 9.25 -20.93 -23.58
C VAL A 88 10.42 -21.87 -23.87
N ALA A 89 11.03 -21.81 -25.06
CA ALA A 89 12.19 -22.65 -25.35
C ALA A 89 13.49 -22.15 -24.69
N PHE A 90 13.70 -20.84 -24.61
CA PHE A 90 14.98 -20.25 -24.21
C PHE A 90 14.98 -19.53 -22.86
N GLY A 91 13.80 -19.20 -22.32
CA GLY A 91 13.67 -18.47 -21.07
C GLY A 91 14.12 -19.29 -19.87
N SER A 92 14.46 -18.63 -18.76
CA SER A 92 14.75 -19.29 -17.48
C SER A 92 13.53 -19.46 -16.58
N MET A 93 12.41 -18.83 -16.92
CA MET A 93 11.13 -18.97 -16.23
C MET A 93 10.00 -18.70 -17.21
N VAL A 94 8.88 -19.40 -17.05
CA VAL A 94 7.69 -19.22 -17.88
C VAL A 94 6.43 -19.03 -17.04
N PRO A 95 5.41 -18.33 -17.56
CA PRO A 95 4.11 -18.32 -16.93
C PRO A 95 3.50 -19.73 -16.94
N SER A 96 2.74 -20.08 -15.91
CA SER A 96 1.98 -21.34 -15.84
C SER A 96 0.73 -21.31 -16.72
N SER A 97 0.18 -20.12 -16.97
CA SER A 97 -1.02 -19.88 -17.79
C SER A 97 -1.09 -18.41 -18.21
N ILE A 98 -1.81 -18.11 -19.29
CA ILE A 98 -2.08 -16.74 -19.75
C ILE A 98 -3.58 -16.63 -20.09
N SER A 99 -4.27 -15.70 -19.44
CA SER A 99 -5.70 -15.44 -19.69
C SER A 99 -5.94 -14.54 -20.90
N ASP A 100 -7.17 -14.55 -21.44
CA ASP A 100 -7.57 -13.70 -22.57
C ASP A 100 -7.35 -12.19 -22.30
N PHE A 101 -7.56 -11.75 -21.05
CA PHE A 101 -7.28 -10.38 -20.65
C PHE A 101 -5.78 -10.05 -20.75
N GLU A 102 -4.92 -10.99 -20.38
CA GLU A 102 -3.46 -10.83 -20.44
C GLU A 102 -2.96 -10.90 -21.88
N TRP A 103 -3.57 -11.76 -22.71
CA TRP A 103 -3.34 -11.78 -24.15
C TRP A 103 -3.69 -10.44 -24.80
N LYS A 104 -4.85 -9.86 -24.46
CA LYS A 104 -5.21 -8.51 -24.94
C LYS A 104 -4.15 -7.46 -24.59
N ARG A 105 -3.56 -7.55 -23.39
CA ARG A 105 -2.46 -6.66 -22.97
C ARG A 105 -1.14 -6.98 -23.68
N CYS A 106 -0.85 -8.24 -23.95
CA CYS A 106 0.30 -8.64 -24.75
C CYS A 106 0.21 -8.03 -26.16
N LEU A 107 -0.97 -8.11 -26.79
CA LEU A 107 -1.23 -7.53 -28.10
C LEU A 107 -1.22 -5.99 -28.12
N SER A 108 -1.53 -5.33 -27.00
CA SER A 108 -1.38 -3.87 -26.90
C SER A 108 0.07 -3.41 -26.71
N THR A 109 1.02 -4.34 -26.56
CA THR A 109 2.44 -4.04 -26.35
C THR A 109 3.19 -4.11 -27.68
N ASP A 110 4.01 -3.10 -27.97
CA ASP A 110 4.61 -2.95 -29.30
C ASP A 110 5.98 -3.64 -29.42
N THR A 111 6.81 -3.59 -28.39
CA THR A 111 8.17 -4.14 -28.45
C THR A 111 8.25 -5.56 -27.88
N LEU A 112 9.15 -6.37 -28.45
CA LEU A 112 9.45 -7.72 -27.95
C LEU A 112 9.95 -7.68 -26.51
N GLU A 113 10.87 -6.75 -26.20
CA GLU A 113 11.41 -6.61 -24.84
C GLU A 113 10.29 -6.37 -23.81
N ALA A 114 9.31 -5.52 -24.14
CA ALA A 114 8.19 -5.25 -23.24
C ALA A 114 7.25 -6.45 -23.10
N ARG A 115 7.11 -7.30 -24.14
CA ARG A 115 6.37 -8.57 -24.06
C ARG A 115 7.10 -9.60 -23.20
N ILE A 116 8.41 -9.77 -23.38
CA ILE A 116 9.25 -10.62 -22.52
C ILE A 116 9.15 -10.17 -21.06
N ASP A 117 9.26 -8.86 -20.80
CA ASP A 117 9.09 -8.30 -19.46
C ASP A 117 7.72 -8.59 -18.87
N PHE A 118 6.68 -8.54 -19.71
CA PHE A 118 5.34 -8.87 -19.28
C PHE A 118 5.18 -10.36 -18.95
N TRP A 119 5.73 -11.27 -19.75
CA TRP A 119 5.68 -12.72 -19.46
C TRP A 119 6.48 -13.10 -18.22
N GLU A 120 7.67 -12.54 -18.04
CA GLU A 120 8.43 -12.70 -16.79
C GLU A 120 7.65 -12.18 -15.58
N TYR A 121 7.00 -11.02 -15.72
CA TYR A 121 6.14 -10.48 -14.68
C TYR A 121 4.99 -11.43 -14.34
N LEU A 122 4.33 -12.03 -15.35
CA LEU A 122 3.28 -13.02 -15.13
C LEU A 122 3.79 -14.24 -14.36
N ALA A 123 4.93 -14.80 -14.78
CA ALA A 123 5.58 -15.94 -14.13
C ALA A 123 5.88 -15.64 -12.65
N LYS A 124 6.55 -14.50 -12.37
CA LYS A 124 6.87 -14.06 -11.01
C LYS A 124 5.62 -13.84 -10.17
N ARG A 125 4.57 -13.23 -10.75
CA ARG A 125 3.30 -12.98 -10.04
C ARG A 125 2.57 -14.28 -9.70
N GLN A 126 2.58 -15.26 -10.60
CA GLN A 126 1.99 -16.58 -10.36
C GLN A 126 2.76 -17.35 -9.29
N ALA A 127 4.09 -17.40 -9.38
CA ALA A 127 4.95 -18.00 -8.37
C ALA A 127 4.78 -17.34 -6.98
N SER A 128 4.74 -16.00 -6.93
CA SER A 128 4.48 -15.25 -5.69
C SER A 128 3.11 -15.58 -5.10
N LYS A 129 2.08 -15.74 -5.94
CA LYS A 129 0.75 -16.15 -5.50
C LYS A 129 0.77 -17.58 -4.92
N ALA A 130 1.44 -18.52 -5.58
CA ALA A 130 1.58 -19.90 -5.13
C ALA A 130 2.33 -19.99 -3.79
N HIS A 131 3.47 -19.30 -3.68
CA HIS A 131 4.23 -19.17 -2.44
C HIS A 131 3.37 -18.60 -1.31
N ARG A 132 2.63 -17.51 -1.56
CA ARG A 132 1.74 -16.91 -0.55
C ARG A 132 0.66 -17.90 -0.08
N LEU A 133 0.05 -18.65 -0.99
CA LEU A 133 -0.94 -19.67 -0.61
C LEU A 133 -0.31 -20.77 0.25
N HIS A 134 0.91 -21.21 -0.10
CA HIS A 134 1.65 -22.21 0.66
C HIS A 134 2.05 -21.70 2.06
N VAL A 135 2.58 -20.48 2.17
CA VAL A 135 2.91 -19.85 3.47
C VAL A 135 1.66 -19.70 4.33
N LEU A 136 0.56 -19.16 3.78
CA LEU A 136 -0.70 -19.03 4.50
C LEU A 136 -1.24 -20.39 4.96
N GLY A 137 -1.04 -21.45 4.17
CA GLY A 137 -1.38 -22.82 4.55
C GLY A 137 -0.56 -23.28 5.75
N LYS A 138 0.76 -23.12 5.71
CA LYS A 138 1.67 -23.47 6.82
C LYS A 138 1.38 -22.67 8.09
N GLU A 139 1.19 -21.35 7.96
CA GLU A 139 0.85 -20.47 9.08
C GLU A 139 -0.45 -20.89 9.74
N ARG A 140 -1.49 -21.21 8.96
CA ARG A 140 -2.75 -21.74 9.51
C ARG A 140 -2.54 -23.04 10.26
N THR A 141 -1.75 -23.97 9.72
CA THR A 141 -1.45 -25.24 10.39
C THR A 141 -0.71 -25.01 11.71
N ILE A 142 0.32 -24.16 11.72
CA ILE A 142 1.09 -23.82 12.93
C ILE A 142 0.19 -23.11 13.95
N GLN A 143 -0.61 -22.13 13.52
CA GLN A 143 -1.56 -21.44 14.39
C GLN A 143 -2.58 -22.41 15.01
N ASN A 144 -3.08 -23.36 14.23
CA ASN A 144 -3.98 -24.39 14.72
C ASN A 144 -3.29 -25.30 15.74
N GLN A 145 -2.04 -25.70 15.52
CA GLN A 145 -1.26 -26.50 16.49
C GLN A 145 -1.00 -25.73 17.79
N ILE A 146 -0.56 -24.48 17.70
CA ILE A 146 -0.34 -23.60 18.87
C ILE A 146 -1.65 -23.42 19.64
N LYS A 147 -2.76 -23.19 18.91
CA LYS A 147 -4.08 -23.05 19.50
C LYS A 147 -4.49 -24.33 20.25
N GLN A 148 -4.33 -25.50 19.64
CA GLN A 148 -4.64 -26.78 20.27
C GLN A 148 -3.79 -27.04 21.51
N MET A 149 -2.48 -26.76 21.45
CA MET A 149 -1.59 -26.89 22.60
C MET A 149 -2.00 -25.95 23.74
N HIS A 150 -2.32 -24.69 23.39
CA HIS A 150 -2.78 -23.71 24.37
C HIS A 150 -4.12 -24.13 24.99
N GLU A 151 -5.07 -24.61 24.19
CA GLU A 151 -6.36 -25.12 24.68
C GLU A 151 -6.18 -26.31 25.63
N HIS A 152 -5.29 -27.25 25.31
CA HIS A 152 -4.98 -28.40 26.18
C HIS A 152 -4.34 -27.96 27.51
N GLU A 153 -3.41 -27.01 27.46
CA GLU A 153 -2.76 -26.47 28.66
C GLU A 153 -3.76 -25.73 29.54
N GLN A 154 -4.61 -24.88 28.96
CA GLN A 154 -5.66 -24.17 29.69
C GLN A 154 -6.66 -25.13 30.32
N ARG A 155 -7.03 -26.21 29.61
CA ARG A 155 -7.90 -27.26 30.17
C ARG A 155 -7.26 -27.93 31.38
N ARG A 156 -5.96 -28.26 31.31
CA ARG A 156 -5.23 -28.84 32.45
C ARG A 156 -5.20 -27.91 33.66
N ILE A 157 -5.00 -26.60 33.44
CA ILE A 157 -5.05 -25.60 34.52
C ILE A 157 -6.44 -25.57 35.17
N TYR A 158 -7.50 -25.62 34.37
CA TYR A 158 -8.88 -25.64 34.85
C TYR A 158 -9.21 -26.92 35.65
N GLU A 159 -8.85 -28.09 35.12
CA GLU A 159 -9.07 -29.39 35.80
C GLU A 159 -8.30 -29.49 37.13
N ALA A 160 -7.15 -28.82 37.25
CA ALA A 160 -6.41 -28.69 38.50
C ALA A 160 -7.00 -27.67 39.49
N GLY A 161 -8.15 -27.05 39.17
CA GLY A 161 -8.83 -26.04 40.00
C GLY A 161 -8.30 -24.61 39.83
N GLY A 162 -7.48 -24.35 38.81
CA GLY A 162 -6.96 -23.03 38.46
C GLY A 162 -7.84 -22.26 37.46
N MET A 163 -7.40 -21.06 37.10
CA MET A 163 -8.10 -20.17 36.14
C MET A 163 -7.69 -20.47 34.69
N GLY A 164 -8.06 -21.64 34.19
CA GLY A 164 -7.85 -22.02 32.79
C GLY A 164 -8.96 -21.50 31.87
N TYR A 165 -8.61 -20.98 30.69
CA TYR A 165 -9.55 -20.38 29.74
C TYR A 165 -9.68 -21.15 28.41
N GLY A 166 -10.90 -21.38 27.95
CA GLY A 166 -11.16 -22.03 26.66
C GLY A 166 -12.49 -22.76 26.58
N PRO A 167 -12.78 -23.44 25.46
CA PRO A 167 -13.95 -24.30 25.34
C PRO A 167 -13.94 -25.40 26.41
N ASP A 168 -15.04 -25.52 27.15
CA ASP A 168 -15.20 -26.41 28.32
C ASP A 168 -14.41 -25.98 29.59
N ALA A 169 -13.89 -24.75 29.63
CA ALA A 169 -13.24 -24.14 30.79
C ALA A 169 -13.83 -22.73 31.06
N TYR A 170 -13.13 -21.84 31.77
CA TYR A 170 -13.60 -20.46 31.90
C TYR A 170 -13.59 -19.76 30.55
N GLU A 171 -14.73 -19.25 30.10
CA GLU A 171 -14.76 -18.45 28.89
C GLU A 171 -14.62 -16.96 29.25
N PRO A 172 -13.72 -16.21 28.60
CA PRO A 172 -13.71 -14.76 28.75
C PRO A 172 -15.05 -14.25 28.27
N PHE A 173 -15.81 -13.61 29.16
CA PHE A 173 -17.07 -12.99 28.82
C PHE A 173 -16.80 -11.86 27.82
N LEU A 174 -16.92 -12.18 26.54
CA LEU A 174 -17.00 -11.16 25.51
C LEU A 174 -18.27 -10.38 25.82
N ASN A 175 -18.13 -9.09 26.11
CA ASN A 175 -19.29 -8.24 26.35
C ASN A 175 -20.29 -8.44 25.19
N PRO A 176 -21.44 -9.09 25.42
CA PRO A 176 -22.38 -9.43 24.36
C PRO A 176 -23.01 -8.17 23.74
N LEU A 177 -22.84 -7.02 24.39
CA LEU A 177 -23.24 -5.71 23.91
C LEU A 177 -22.13 -5.00 23.11
N ARG A 178 -20.96 -5.62 22.93
CA ARG A 178 -19.90 -5.06 22.09
C ARG A 178 -20.30 -5.18 20.61
N ASP A 179 -21.00 -4.18 20.13
CA ASP A 179 -21.28 -3.98 18.72
C ASP A 179 -20.10 -3.25 18.05
N SER A 180 -19.80 -3.64 16.82
CA SER A 180 -18.92 -2.91 15.90
C SER A 180 -19.29 -1.42 15.74
N SER A 181 -20.56 -1.04 15.97
CA SER A 181 -20.98 0.36 16.02
C SER A 181 -20.32 1.14 17.18
N MET A 182 -20.08 0.49 18.32
CA MET A 182 -19.43 1.11 19.48
C MET A 182 -17.96 1.43 19.22
N ASP A 183 -17.24 0.56 18.51
CA ASP A 183 -15.85 0.83 18.13
C ASP A 183 -15.78 2.05 17.19
N VAL A 184 -16.78 2.21 16.30
CA VAL A 184 -16.90 3.38 15.41
C VAL A 184 -17.20 4.66 16.21
N ILE A 185 -18.16 4.60 17.13
CA ILE A 185 -18.51 5.73 18.01
C ILE A 185 -17.29 6.17 18.82
N LEU A 186 -16.55 5.21 19.40
CA LEU A 186 -15.35 5.49 20.18
C LEU A 186 -14.26 6.16 19.34
N SER A 187 -14.05 5.66 18.11
CA SER A 187 -13.08 6.24 17.17
C SER A 187 -13.46 7.68 16.80
N SER A 188 -14.75 7.93 16.54
CA SER A 188 -15.27 9.28 16.28
C SER A 188 -15.18 10.19 17.50
N ALA A 189 -15.43 9.67 18.70
CA ALA A 189 -15.34 10.44 19.94
C ALA A 189 -13.90 10.90 20.20
N ARG A 190 -12.90 10.06 19.93
CA ARG A 190 -11.48 10.44 20.00
C ARG A 190 -11.15 11.57 19.03
N LEU A 191 -11.66 11.50 17.79
CA LEU A 191 -11.46 12.57 16.80
C LEU A 191 -12.17 13.87 17.21
N ALA A 192 -13.39 13.80 17.72
CA ALA A 192 -14.10 14.95 18.26
C ALA A 192 -13.33 15.59 19.43
N ASN A 193 -12.79 14.77 20.35
CA ASN A 193 -11.96 15.26 21.45
C ASN A 193 -10.71 15.97 20.94
N SER A 194 -10.04 15.40 19.93
CA SER A 194 -8.88 16.02 19.29
C SER A 194 -9.20 17.40 18.69
N MET A 195 -10.37 17.55 18.06
CA MET A 195 -10.85 18.84 17.56
C MET A 195 -11.14 19.84 18.69
N ILE A 196 -11.74 19.39 19.80
CA ILE A 196 -12.04 20.22 20.97
C ILE A 196 -10.75 20.71 21.63
N LEU A 197 -9.75 19.84 21.76
CA LEU A 197 -8.42 20.17 22.29
C LEU A 197 -7.59 21.04 21.34
N LYS A 198 -8.12 21.37 20.15
CA LYS A 198 -7.45 22.18 19.12
C LYS A 198 -6.11 21.61 18.68
N ASN A 199 -6.01 20.28 18.64
CA ASN A 199 -4.85 19.60 18.06
C ASN A 199 -4.65 20.02 16.60
N PRO A 200 -3.41 20.00 16.10
CA PRO A 200 -3.09 20.46 14.75
C PRO A 200 -3.82 19.63 13.69
N ARG A 201 -4.32 20.30 12.65
CA ARG A 201 -5.01 19.67 11.53
C ARG A 201 -4.00 19.19 10.49
N ILE A 202 -4.17 17.98 9.96
CA ILE A 202 -3.45 17.52 8.77
C ILE A 202 -4.32 17.78 7.54
N ILE A 203 -3.77 18.56 6.59
CA ILE A 203 -4.43 18.87 5.32
C ILE A 203 -3.71 18.09 4.21
N ILE A 204 -4.46 17.27 3.47
CA ILE A 204 -3.94 16.53 2.32
C ILE A 204 -4.20 17.33 1.06
N ASP A 205 -3.15 17.85 0.44
CA ASP A 205 -3.23 18.62 -0.80
C ASP A 205 -3.33 17.69 -2.01
N MET A 206 -4.49 17.72 -2.67
CA MET A 206 -4.83 16.90 -3.82
C MET A 206 -4.88 17.68 -5.14
N ARG A 207 -4.40 18.93 -5.18
CA ARG A 207 -4.39 19.73 -6.42
C ARG A 207 -3.75 18.99 -7.61
N PRO A 208 -2.65 18.22 -7.46
CA PRO A 208 -2.06 17.49 -8.61
C PRO A 208 -2.80 16.24 -9.06
N PHE A 209 -3.86 15.82 -8.35
CA PHE A 209 -4.58 14.58 -8.64
C PHE A 209 -5.16 14.55 -10.06
N ALA A 210 -5.68 15.69 -10.54
CA ALA A 210 -6.25 15.79 -11.88
C ALA A 210 -5.26 15.45 -13.01
N THR A 211 -3.96 15.66 -12.76
CA THR A 211 -2.87 15.37 -13.71
C THR A 211 -2.10 14.09 -13.38
N ALA A 212 -2.56 13.32 -12.38
CA ALA A 212 -1.88 12.12 -11.95
C ALA A 212 -1.94 11.01 -13.02
N LYS A 213 -0.83 10.29 -13.20
CA LYS A 213 -0.76 9.13 -14.11
C LYS A 213 -1.52 7.95 -13.50
N GLU A 214 -2.16 7.13 -14.34
CA GLU A 214 -2.94 5.95 -13.91
C GLU A 214 -2.17 5.03 -12.94
N ARG A 215 -0.88 4.80 -13.22
CA ARG A 215 0.01 4.00 -12.34
C ARG A 215 0.15 4.56 -10.92
N ASP A 216 0.02 5.87 -10.76
CA ASP A 216 0.20 6.57 -9.50
C ASP A 216 -1.14 6.72 -8.77
N ILE A 217 -2.29 6.68 -9.47
CA ILE A 217 -3.64 6.69 -8.85
C ILE A 217 -3.80 5.58 -7.82
N ILE A 218 -3.32 4.37 -8.09
CA ILE A 218 -3.39 3.25 -7.14
C ILE A 218 -2.57 3.54 -5.88
N LYS A 219 -1.36 4.11 -6.03
CA LYS A 219 -0.50 4.46 -4.90
C LYS A 219 -1.12 5.58 -4.06
N ILE A 220 -1.70 6.58 -4.72
CA ILE A 220 -2.44 7.67 -4.09
C ILE A 220 -3.59 7.09 -3.28
N ALA A 221 -4.41 6.21 -3.86
CA ALA A 221 -5.54 5.58 -3.18
C ALA A 221 -5.12 4.80 -1.92
N ILE A 222 -4.05 4.00 -2.02
CA ILE A 222 -3.51 3.24 -0.88
C ILE A 222 -3.02 4.20 0.21
N SER A 223 -2.27 5.24 -0.14
CA SER A 223 -1.79 6.20 0.84
C SER A 223 -2.95 6.95 1.52
N PHE A 224 -3.97 7.35 0.75
CA PHE A 224 -5.19 7.97 1.28
C PHE A 224 -5.89 7.07 2.29
N ARG A 225 -6.11 5.81 1.91
CA ARG A 225 -6.73 4.80 2.78
C ARG A 225 -5.93 4.62 4.07
N ASN A 226 -4.59 4.58 3.97
CA ASN A 226 -3.72 4.40 5.13
C ASN A 226 -3.72 5.63 6.06
N VAL A 227 -3.74 6.86 5.51
CA VAL A 227 -3.85 8.09 6.32
C VAL A 227 -5.17 8.08 7.10
N ILE A 228 -6.30 7.90 6.40
CA ILE A 228 -7.64 7.98 7.02
C ILE A 228 -7.85 6.80 7.98
N GLY A 229 -7.52 5.59 7.54
CA GLY A 229 -7.63 4.37 8.34
C GLY A 229 -6.74 4.41 9.58
N GLY A 230 -5.48 4.83 9.44
CA GLY A 230 -4.57 4.99 10.57
C GLY A 230 -5.07 6.03 11.59
N ASN A 231 -5.77 7.07 11.12
CA ASN A 231 -6.39 8.04 12.01
C ASN A 231 -7.57 7.45 12.78
N PHE A 232 -8.48 6.71 12.13
CA PHE A 232 -9.60 6.06 12.83
C PHE A 232 -9.16 5.07 13.91
N HIS A 233 -8.07 4.36 13.70
CA HIS A 233 -7.56 3.38 14.67
C HIS A 233 -6.64 3.99 15.73
N SER A 234 -6.28 5.27 15.61
CA SER A 234 -5.39 5.91 16.57
C SER A 234 -6.11 6.21 17.88
N MET A 235 -5.37 6.10 18.99
CA MET A 235 -5.80 6.60 20.29
C MET A 235 -5.82 8.13 20.32
N ASN A 236 -4.93 8.77 19.54
CA ASN A 236 -4.75 10.21 19.48
C ASN A 236 -4.84 10.67 18.01
N PRO A 237 -6.03 10.60 17.39
CA PRO A 237 -6.21 11.02 16.01
C PRO A 237 -6.00 12.52 15.86
N LEU A 238 -5.64 12.99 14.67
CA LEU A 238 -5.59 14.42 14.34
C LEU A 238 -6.75 14.79 13.41
N PRO A 239 -7.31 16.01 13.48
CA PRO A 239 -8.28 16.48 12.50
C PRO A 239 -7.71 16.37 11.08
N LEU A 240 -8.49 15.82 10.14
CA LEU A 240 -8.07 15.63 8.75
C LEU A 240 -8.90 16.51 7.81
N SER A 241 -8.28 17.00 6.75
CA SER A 241 -8.99 17.60 5.62
C SER A 241 -8.30 17.32 4.31
N ILE A 242 -9.06 17.42 3.23
CA ILE A 242 -8.61 17.19 1.86
C ILE A 242 -8.88 18.47 1.08
N ALA A 243 -7.82 19.06 0.54
CA ALA A 243 -7.85 20.31 -0.21
C ALA A 243 -7.62 20.06 -1.71
N GLY A 244 -8.10 20.96 -2.55
CA GLY A 244 -7.84 20.94 -3.99
C GLY A 244 -8.49 19.78 -4.74
N MET A 245 -9.58 19.23 -4.21
CA MET A 245 -10.23 18.03 -4.78
C MET A 245 -11.66 18.36 -5.28
N PRO A 246 -11.82 18.74 -6.56
CA PRO A 246 -13.12 19.14 -7.09
C PRO A 246 -14.11 17.99 -7.15
N ARG A 247 -15.40 18.29 -6.97
CA ARG A 247 -16.52 17.33 -7.01
C ARG A 247 -16.85 16.92 -8.44
N THR A 248 -15.98 16.13 -9.04
CA THR A 248 -16.16 15.55 -10.38
C THR A 248 -16.58 14.07 -10.27
N PRO A 249 -17.17 13.48 -11.33
CA PRO A 249 -17.42 12.04 -11.38
C PRO A 249 -16.16 11.19 -11.16
N GLN A 250 -15.02 11.63 -11.70
CA GLN A 250 -13.72 10.96 -11.53
C GLN A 250 -13.28 10.95 -10.06
N THR A 251 -13.37 12.08 -9.37
CA THR A 251 -13.08 12.17 -7.94
C THR A 251 -14.00 11.27 -7.12
N LYS A 252 -15.30 11.28 -7.44
CA LYS A 252 -16.29 10.43 -6.75
C LYS A 252 -15.96 8.95 -6.91
N GLU A 253 -15.69 8.52 -8.14
CA GLU A 253 -15.28 7.15 -8.44
C GLU A 253 -13.99 6.77 -7.70
N PHE A 254 -13.01 7.67 -7.67
CA PHE A 254 -11.77 7.46 -6.94
C PHE A 254 -12.01 7.22 -5.44
N LEU A 255 -12.83 8.06 -4.79
CA LEU A 255 -13.13 7.93 -3.36
C LEU A 255 -13.92 6.65 -3.05
N GLU A 256 -14.96 6.36 -3.83
CA GLU A 256 -15.84 5.21 -3.60
C GLU A 256 -15.14 3.90 -3.95
N LYS A 257 -14.55 3.78 -5.15
CA LYS A 257 -14.01 2.50 -5.63
C LYS A 257 -12.56 2.25 -5.26
N ARG A 258 -11.72 3.30 -5.22
CA ARG A 258 -10.27 3.13 -5.03
C ARG A 258 -9.85 3.35 -3.58
N VAL A 259 -10.28 4.44 -2.96
CA VAL A 259 -9.99 4.70 -1.53
C VAL A 259 -10.79 3.73 -0.67
N ASN A 260 -12.09 3.55 -0.95
CA ASN A 260 -12.98 2.58 -0.31
C ASN A 260 -12.98 2.68 1.23
N VAL A 261 -13.00 3.92 1.73
CA VAL A 261 -13.17 4.24 3.16
C VAL A 261 -14.58 4.77 3.45
N PHE A 262 -15.24 5.28 2.40
CA PHE A 262 -16.61 5.75 2.36
C PHE A 262 -17.51 4.57 1.95
N GLY A 263 -18.70 4.41 2.54
CA GLY A 263 -19.60 3.27 2.27
C GLY A 263 -19.59 2.14 3.31
N SER A 264 -19.04 2.36 4.51
CA SER A 264 -19.09 1.35 5.59
C SER A 264 -20.46 1.29 6.29
N ARG A 265 -20.86 0.14 6.85
CA ARG A 265 -22.17 -0.08 7.53
C ARG A 265 -22.58 1.03 8.52
N TYR A 266 -21.61 1.63 9.23
CA TYR A 266 -21.83 2.69 10.23
C TYR A 266 -21.23 4.03 9.83
N GLU A 267 -21.25 4.35 8.53
CA GLU A 267 -20.68 5.59 8.00
C GLU A 267 -21.25 6.85 8.67
N HIS A 268 -22.56 6.87 8.96
CA HIS A 268 -23.24 7.99 9.59
C HIS A 268 -22.75 8.29 11.03
N LEU A 269 -22.04 7.35 11.67
CA LEU A 269 -21.43 7.53 13.00
C LEU A 269 -19.96 7.96 12.92
N LYS A 270 -19.37 8.00 11.72
CA LYS A 270 -17.97 8.39 11.49
C LYS A 270 -17.84 9.88 11.23
N ILE A 271 -16.83 10.48 11.86
CA ILE A 271 -16.36 11.81 11.48
C ILE A 271 -15.31 11.64 10.38
N PHE A 272 -15.64 12.03 9.16
CA PHE A 272 -14.75 11.96 8.01
C PHE A 272 -13.96 13.26 7.82
N PRO A 273 -12.86 13.23 7.04
CA PRO A 273 -12.17 14.45 6.64
C PRO A 273 -13.09 15.39 5.86
N ASP A 274 -12.95 16.69 6.11
CA ASP A 274 -13.60 17.71 5.27
C ASP A 274 -12.99 17.66 3.86
N ILE A 275 -13.83 17.61 2.82
CA ILE A 275 -13.39 17.59 1.41
C ILE A 275 -13.77 18.91 0.74
N SER A 276 -12.76 19.61 0.22
CA SER A 276 -12.91 20.89 -0.48
C SER A 276 -12.14 20.91 -1.79
N ASP A 277 -12.65 21.69 -2.73
CA ASP A 277 -12.01 22.10 -3.98
C ASP A 277 -11.03 23.26 -3.80
N LEU A 278 -11.10 23.97 -2.67
CA LEU A 278 -10.22 25.09 -2.33
C LEU A 278 -8.79 24.62 -2.00
N PRO A 279 -7.77 25.45 -2.25
CA PRO A 279 -6.40 25.15 -1.87
C PRO A 279 -6.21 25.21 -0.34
N PRO A 280 -5.11 24.62 0.20
CA PRO A 280 -4.87 24.55 1.64
C PRO A 280 -4.91 25.89 2.37
N GLU A 281 -4.37 26.95 1.79
CA GLU A 281 -4.33 28.31 2.35
C GLU A 281 -5.71 28.98 2.49
N GLN A 282 -6.73 28.45 1.81
CA GLN A 282 -8.11 28.94 1.88
C GLN A 282 -9.01 28.02 2.70
N LEU A 283 -8.44 26.98 3.32
CA LEU A 283 -9.20 25.98 4.04
C LEU A 283 -9.29 26.31 5.53
N GLY A 284 -10.50 26.54 6.03
CA GLY A 284 -10.73 26.88 7.43
C GLY A 284 -10.32 28.31 7.79
N ASP A 285 -10.23 28.60 9.09
CA ASP A 285 -9.99 29.95 9.61
C ASP A 285 -8.51 30.21 9.94
N PHE A 286 -7.59 29.56 9.21
CA PHE A 286 -6.15 29.68 9.44
C PHE A 286 -5.55 30.86 8.66
N LYS A 287 -4.60 31.57 9.27
CA LYS A 287 -3.71 32.48 8.54
C LYS A 287 -2.59 31.69 7.88
N GLN A 288 -1.90 32.26 6.88
CA GLN A 288 -0.75 31.61 6.26
C GLN A 288 0.35 31.24 7.27
N GLU A 289 0.61 32.12 8.25
CA GLU A 289 1.57 31.86 9.34
C GLU A 289 1.16 30.69 10.27
N ASP A 290 -0.11 30.28 10.27
CA ASP A 290 -0.60 29.15 11.06
C ASP A 290 -0.39 27.80 10.37
N ILE A 291 0.12 27.80 9.13
CA ILE A 291 0.21 26.62 8.26
C ILE A 291 1.68 26.31 7.96
N ALA A 292 2.06 25.04 8.08
CA ALA A 292 3.36 24.54 7.60
C ALA A 292 3.15 23.49 6.51
N TYR A 293 3.88 23.59 5.41
CA TYR A 293 3.88 22.60 4.35
C TYR A 293 5.03 21.61 4.56
N ILE A 294 4.73 20.31 4.62
CA ILE A 294 5.75 19.27 4.76
C ILE A 294 6.16 18.73 3.38
N SER A 295 7.45 18.87 3.05
CA SER A 295 8.06 18.42 1.80
C SER A 295 9.39 17.71 2.07
N PRO A 296 9.68 16.56 1.42
CA PRO A 296 11.02 15.96 1.47
C PRO A 296 12.10 16.82 0.80
N HIS A 297 11.72 17.84 0.03
CA HIS A 297 12.62 18.71 -0.74
C HIS A 297 12.89 20.05 -0.08
N ALA A 298 12.23 20.34 1.05
CA ALA A 298 12.50 21.55 1.82
C ALA A 298 13.91 21.54 2.43
N LYS A 299 14.46 22.73 2.64
CA LYS A 299 15.78 22.92 3.27
C LYS A 299 15.70 22.96 4.79
N GLU A 300 14.64 23.57 5.31
CA GLU A 300 14.43 23.75 6.74
C GLU A 300 13.87 22.48 7.36
N LEU A 301 14.32 22.15 8.57
CA LEU A 301 13.87 20.97 9.31
C LEU A 301 12.76 21.38 10.26
N ILE A 302 11.68 20.60 10.33
CA ILE A 302 10.73 20.70 11.43
C ILE A 302 11.26 19.88 12.61
N ASP A 303 11.71 20.55 13.66
CA ASP A 303 12.31 19.87 14.81
C ASP A 303 12.04 20.66 16.09
N GLY A 304 10.82 20.49 16.58
CA GLY A 304 10.27 21.17 17.75
C GLY A 304 8.86 20.66 18.05
N PRO A 305 8.14 21.23 19.03
CA PRO A 305 6.72 20.94 19.20
C PRO A 305 5.97 21.32 17.92
N LEU A 306 4.84 20.65 17.67
CA LEU A 306 3.96 21.03 16.57
C LEU A 306 3.26 22.36 16.92
N ASP A 307 3.88 23.46 16.55
CA ASP A 307 3.49 24.84 16.91
C ASP A 307 2.49 25.46 15.93
N ARG A 308 2.44 24.96 14.69
CA ARG A 308 1.46 25.37 13.67
C ARG A 308 0.09 24.71 13.90
N LYS A 309 -0.97 25.42 13.53
CA LYS A 309 -2.36 24.93 13.63
C LYS A 309 -2.70 23.92 12.55
N ALA A 310 -2.01 23.98 11.40
CA ALA A 310 -2.21 23.03 10.32
C ALA A 310 -0.89 22.63 9.63
N TYR A 311 -0.82 21.36 9.25
CA TYR A 311 0.28 20.77 8.50
C TYR A 311 -0.23 20.23 7.17
N VAL A 312 0.29 20.75 6.08
CA VAL A 312 -0.07 20.34 4.72
C VAL A 312 0.88 19.24 4.27
N ILE A 313 0.32 18.13 3.78
CA ILE A 313 1.06 17.04 3.14
C ILE A 313 0.56 16.87 1.71
N LEU A 314 1.47 16.61 0.77
CA LEU A 314 1.06 16.33 -0.60
C LEU A 314 0.38 14.95 -0.65
N GLY A 315 -0.81 14.84 -1.25
CA GLY A 315 -1.51 13.55 -1.39
C GLY A 315 -0.97 12.66 -2.51
N CYS A 316 -0.15 13.22 -3.39
CA CYS A 316 0.47 12.54 -4.54
C CYS A 316 1.96 12.21 -4.28
N PRO A 317 2.54 11.20 -4.96
CA PRO A 317 3.97 10.95 -4.92
C PRO A 317 4.77 12.17 -5.40
N ASP A 318 5.67 12.66 -4.56
CA ASP A 318 6.38 13.92 -4.78
C ASP A 318 7.71 13.72 -5.51
N GLU A 319 7.63 13.28 -6.76
CA GLU A 319 8.84 13.01 -7.55
C GLU A 319 9.45 14.27 -8.18
N ASN A 320 8.61 15.25 -8.55
CA ASN A 320 8.99 16.41 -9.36
C ASN A 320 9.01 17.74 -8.57
N LEU A 321 9.27 17.70 -7.26
CA LEU A 321 9.28 18.90 -6.39
C LEU A 321 7.91 19.59 -6.28
N ASP A 322 6.82 18.86 -6.53
CA ASP A 322 5.46 19.41 -6.62
C ASP A 322 5.05 20.07 -5.29
N SER A 323 5.37 19.44 -4.16
CA SER A 323 5.07 20.01 -2.83
C SER A 323 5.80 21.33 -2.57
N LEU A 324 7.05 21.44 -3.01
CA LEU A 324 7.88 22.65 -2.83
C LEU A 324 7.42 23.77 -3.76
N ALA A 325 7.00 23.44 -4.99
CA ALA A 325 6.44 24.41 -5.92
C ALA A 325 5.07 24.94 -5.43
N LEU A 326 4.22 24.04 -4.92
CA LEU A 326 2.90 24.39 -4.40
C LEU A 326 2.98 25.23 -3.13
N SER A 327 3.84 24.89 -2.17
CA SER A 327 4.04 25.70 -0.96
C SER A 327 4.49 27.13 -1.28
N ARG A 328 5.45 27.30 -2.20
CA ARG A 328 5.90 28.62 -2.67
C ARG A 328 4.78 29.41 -3.35
N LYS A 329 4.00 28.76 -4.21
CA LYS A 329 2.85 29.40 -4.87
C LYS A 329 1.80 29.87 -3.87
N SER A 330 1.59 29.08 -2.81
CA SER A 330 0.65 29.37 -1.73
C SER A 330 1.20 30.32 -0.66
N GLY A 331 2.48 30.71 -0.73
CA GLY A 331 3.14 31.55 0.29
C GLY A 331 3.22 30.90 1.67
N ILE A 332 3.29 29.57 1.74
CA ILE A 332 3.33 28.80 2.99
C ILE A 332 4.77 28.35 3.26
N ASP A 333 5.22 28.50 4.51
CA ASP A 333 6.52 28.00 4.96
C ASP A 333 6.64 26.49 4.76
N CYS A 334 7.77 26.03 4.23
CA CYS A 334 7.95 24.64 3.85
C CYS A 334 9.11 23.99 4.60
N TYR A 335 8.83 22.86 5.26
CA TYR A 335 9.74 22.13 6.11
C TYR A 335 9.88 20.67 5.68
N CYS A 336 11.03 20.06 6.00
CA CYS A 336 11.27 18.63 5.82
C CYS A 336 11.37 17.92 7.17
N LEU A 337 11.01 16.64 7.20
CA LEU A 337 11.13 15.82 8.40
C LEU A 337 12.60 15.65 8.81
N PRO A 338 12.93 15.66 10.11
CA PRO A 338 14.30 15.60 10.64
C PRO A 338 14.89 14.17 10.59
N ILE A 339 14.56 13.39 9.56
CA ILE A 339 14.98 11.98 9.41
C ILE A 339 16.51 11.87 9.41
N LYS A 340 17.17 12.68 8.58
CA LYS A 340 18.64 12.67 8.44
C LYS A 340 19.37 13.18 9.68
N LYS A 341 18.69 13.95 10.54
CA LYS A 341 19.25 14.40 11.82
C LYS A 341 19.37 13.23 12.81
N TYR A 342 18.37 12.35 12.84
CA TYR A 342 18.32 11.26 13.82
C TYR A 342 18.82 9.92 13.32
N PHE A 343 18.74 9.67 12.01
CA PHE A 343 19.05 8.38 11.41
C PHE A 343 19.87 8.51 10.13
N ILE A 344 20.82 7.60 9.97
CA ILE A 344 21.52 7.41 8.70
C ILE A 344 20.63 6.54 7.82
N TRP A 345 20.08 7.13 6.75
CA TRP A 345 19.25 6.41 5.82
C TRP A 345 20.10 5.51 4.91
N ARG A 346 19.94 4.19 5.01
CA ARG A 346 20.78 3.21 4.31
C ARG A 346 20.11 2.62 3.08
N LYS A 347 18.79 2.43 3.12
CA LYS A 347 18.05 1.69 2.08
C LYS A 347 16.75 2.39 1.68
N GLY A 348 16.42 2.34 0.39
CA GLY A 348 15.17 2.91 -0.14
C GLY A 348 15.19 4.43 -0.29
N SER A 349 14.09 5.01 -0.77
CA SER A 349 13.95 6.45 -0.92
C SER A 349 13.72 7.14 0.43
N VAL A 350 14.41 8.26 0.66
CA VAL A 350 14.18 9.13 1.85
C VAL A 350 12.88 9.92 1.71
N LYS A 351 12.24 9.94 0.53
CA LYS A 351 10.99 10.66 0.29
C LYS A 351 9.83 9.80 0.80
N PRO A 352 9.23 10.09 1.97
CA PRO A 352 8.22 9.24 2.54
C PRO A 352 6.89 9.39 1.79
N HIS A 353 6.12 8.31 1.72
CA HIS A 353 4.73 8.41 1.31
C HIS A 353 3.90 9.23 2.31
N PRO A 354 2.79 9.86 1.88
CA PRO A 354 2.02 10.79 2.71
C PRO A 354 1.54 10.19 4.03
N HIS A 355 1.18 8.90 4.05
CA HIS A 355 0.76 8.21 5.28
C HIS A 355 1.87 8.09 6.33
N TYR A 356 3.14 7.93 5.94
CA TYR A 356 4.26 7.95 6.88
C TYR A 356 4.42 9.34 7.49
N VAL A 357 4.30 10.41 6.70
CA VAL A 357 4.35 11.79 7.21
C VAL A 357 3.23 12.03 8.21
N ALA A 358 1.99 11.68 7.86
CA ALA A 358 0.84 11.83 8.74
C ALA A 358 0.99 11.06 10.06
N ASN A 359 1.55 9.85 10.01
CA ASN A 359 1.80 9.04 11.21
C ASN A 359 2.90 9.63 12.08
N VAL A 360 4.01 10.12 11.51
CA VAL A 360 5.05 10.82 12.28
C VAL A 360 4.46 12.03 12.99
N LEU A 361 3.70 12.88 12.29
CA LEU A 361 3.06 14.05 12.91
C LEU A 361 2.11 13.64 14.05
N ARG A 362 1.37 12.54 13.87
CA ARG A 362 0.49 12.01 14.92
C ARG A 362 1.26 11.55 16.15
N GLU A 363 2.34 10.81 15.98
CA GLU A 363 3.20 10.33 17.08
C GLU A 363 3.88 11.50 17.81
N VAL A 364 4.43 12.46 17.06
CA VAL A 364 5.03 13.68 17.64
C VAL A 364 4.00 14.49 18.43
N ASN A 365 2.75 14.57 17.98
CA ASN A 365 1.70 15.25 18.75
C ASN A 365 1.44 14.60 20.11
N VAL A 366 1.72 13.30 20.28
CA VAL A 366 1.49 12.58 21.54
C VAL A 366 2.63 12.80 22.52
N HIS A 367 3.88 12.70 22.08
CA HIS A 367 5.04 12.65 22.99
C HIS A 367 6.16 13.64 22.66
N GLY A 368 6.06 14.40 21.57
CA GLY A 368 7.06 15.41 21.17
C GLY A 368 8.40 14.87 20.64
N ASP A 369 8.72 13.60 20.90
CA ASP A 369 9.96 12.96 20.46
C ASP A 369 9.94 12.55 18.97
N TRP A 370 10.57 13.37 18.12
CA TRP A 370 10.74 13.09 16.68
C TRP A 370 11.52 11.81 16.38
N LYS A 371 12.55 11.49 17.18
CA LYS A 371 13.38 10.30 16.96
C LYS A 371 12.54 9.04 17.18
N LEU A 372 11.77 9.01 18.26
CA LEU A 372 10.86 7.91 18.56
C LEU A 372 9.74 7.80 17.52
N ALA A 373 9.12 8.92 17.14
CA ALA A 373 8.05 8.95 16.14
C ALA A 373 8.51 8.39 14.78
N ILE A 374 9.69 8.79 14.32
CA ILE A 374 10.29 8.29 13.08
C ILE A 374 10.62 6.80 13.22
N ARG A 375 11.19 6.36 14.35
CA ARG A 375 11.50 4.94 14.58
C ARG A 375 10.26 4.05 14.58
N ASN A 376 9.16 4.50 15.19
CA ASN A 376 7.91 3.74 15.27
C ASN A 376 7.17 3.68 13.93
N THR A 377 7.35 4.72 13.10
CA THR A 377 6.61 4.87 11.85
C THR A 377 7.30 4.19 10.67
N PHE A 378 8.64 4.25 10.58
CA PHE A 378 9.38 3.71 9.46
C PHE A 378 9.90 2.29 9.73
N PRO A 379 9.85 1.38 8.74
CA PRO A 379 10.43 0.06 8.87
C PRO A 379 11.93 0.07 9.20
N GLU A 380 12.36 -0.85 10.06
CA GLU A 380 13.73 -0.88 10.60
C GLU A 380 14.82 -1.10 9.52
N PHE A 381 14.49 -1.77 8.42
CA PHE A 381 15.42 -2.05 7.33
C PHE A 381 15.93 -0.77 6.62
N HIS A 382 15.25 0.37 6.77
CA HIS A 382 15.74 1.64 6.23
C HIS A 382 16.98 2.16 6.96
N PHE A 383 17.15 1.75 8.22
CA PHE A 383 18.22 2.20 9.11
C PHE A 383 19.37 1.20 9.23
N LYS A 384 19.09 -0.09 9.02
CA LYS A 384 20.08 -1.18 9.10
C LYS A 384 21.00 -1.20 7.87
N PRO A 385 22.29 -1.55 8.03
CA PRO A 385 23.17 -1.77 6.90
C PRO A 385 22.64 -2.92 6.04
N PRO A 386 22.87 -2.90 4.71
CA PRO A 386 22.50 -4.02 3.86
C PRO A 386 23.28 -5.26 4.31
N GLU A 387 22.56 -6.30 4.74
CA GLU A 387 23.15 -7.63 4.95
C GLU A 387 23.75 -8.16 3.63
N GLU A 388 24.71 -9.09 3.67
CA GLU A 388 25.32 -9.70 2.48
C GLU A 388 24.28 -10.21 1.46
N SER A 389 23.17 -10.77 1.97
CA SER A 389 21.97 -11.13 1.21
C SER A 389 21.47 -10.01 0.28
N THR A 390 21.52 -8.76 0.71
CA THR A 390 21.05 -7.60 -0.08
C THR A 390 22.02 -7.23 -1.20
N LEU A 391 23.33 -7.36 -0.99
CA LEU A 391 24.32 -7.14 -2.04
C LEU A 391 24.22 -8.22 -3.12
N SER A 392 24.03 -9.48 -2.71
CA SER A 392 23.75 -10.60 -3.60
C SER A 392 22.50 -10.36 -4.43
N LYS A 393 21.44 -9.76 -3.86
CA LYS A 393 20.22 -9.37 -4.60
C LYS A 393 20.49 -8.31 -5.68
N ILE A 394 21.30 -7.28 -5.38
CA ILE A 394 21.65 -6.26 -6.39
C ILE A 394 22.43 -6.87 -7.55
N SER A 395 23.38 -7.76 -7.24
CA SER A 395 24.12 -8.54 -8.24
C SER A 395 23.19 -9.41 -9.08
N TYR A 396 22.25 -10.11 -8.44
CA TYR A 396 21.23 -10.92 -9.09
C TYR A 396 20.37 -10.11 -10.07
N TRP A 397 19.86 -8.94 -9.67
CA TRP A 397 19.06 -8.10 -10.56
C TRP A 397 19.86 -7.61 -11.78
N ARG A 398 21.14 -7.25 -11.60
CA ARG A 398 22.02 -6.88 -12.72
C ARG A 398 22.27 -8.05 -13.66
N ALA A 399 22.49 -9.25 -13.12
CA ALA A 399 22.64 -10.47 -13.92
C ALA A 399 21.37 -10.76 -14.71
N ARG A 400 20.19 -10.62 -14.09
CA ARG A 400 18.88 -10.79 -14.72
C ARG A 400 18.64 -9.82 -15.87
N THR A 401 18.99 -8.53 -15.71
CA THR A 401 18.85 -7.57 -16.81
C THR A 401 19.71 -7.97 -18.01
N ARG A 402 20.93 -8.48 -17.77
CA ARG A 402 21.81 -8.98 -18.84
C ARG A 402 21.24 -10.22 -19.51
N GLU A 403 20.78 -11.18 -18.74
CA GLU A 403 20.13 -12.41 -19.22
C GLU A 403 18.94 -12.08 -20.12
N ARG A 404 18.09 -11.13 -19.70
CA ARG A 404 16.96 -10.66 -20.50
C ARG A 404 17.38 -10.08 -21.84
N HIS A 405 18.39 -9.20 -21.86
CA HIS A 405 18.89 -8.64 -23.12
C HIS A 405 19.47 -9.73 -24.05
N GLN A 406 20.14 -10.74 -23.49
CA GLN A 406 20.63 -11.89 -24.27
C GLN A 406 19.47 -12.71 -24.85
N LEU A 407 18.44 -12.97 -24.04
CA LEU A 407 17.23 -13.69 -24.46
C LEU A 407 16.51 -12.96 -25.59
N THR A 408 16.29 -11.64 -25.45
CA THR A 408 15.68 -10.81 -26.50
C THR A 408 16.46 -10.95 -27.82
N GLY A 409 17.78 -10.79 -27.79
CA GLY A 409 18.61 -10.92 -28.98
C GLY A 409 18.60 -12.32 -29.61
N LEU A 410 18.52 -13.39 -28.79
CA LEU A 410 18.43 -14.76 -29.29
C LEU A 410 17.09 -15.02 -30.00
N ILE A 411 15.99 -14.52 -29.43
CA ILE A 411 14.65 -14.64 -30.02
C ILE A 411 14.60 -13.90 -31.36
N GLU A 412 15.09 -12.66 -31.42
CA GLU A 412 15.15 -11.86 -32.65
C GLU A 412 15.93 -12.58 -33.75
N GLN A 413 17.16 -13.04 -33.46
CA GLN A 413 17.99 -13.77 -34.42
C GLN A 413 17.33 -15.06 -34.92
N THR A 414 16.61 -15.77 -34.04
CA THR A 414 15.95 -17.02 -34.41
C THR A 414 14.73 -16.78 -35.29
N LEU A 415 13.96 -15.72 -35.01
CA LEU A 415 12.84 -15.31 -35.86
C LEU A 415 13.33 -14.87 -37.23
N GLU A 416 14.37 -14.04 -37.31
CA GLU A 416 14.96 -13.61 -38.58
C GLU A 416 15.41 -14.80 -39.44
N LYS A 417 16.07 -15.80 -38.85
CA LYS A 417 16.46 -17.04 -39.54
C LYS A 417 15.25 -17.80 -40.06
N LYS A 418 14.22 -18.01 -39.23
CA LYS A 418 12.98 -18.69 -39.64
C LYS A 418 12.28 -17.98 -40.80
N PHE A 419 12.20 -16.65 -40.77
CA PHE A 419 11.60 -15.86 -41.85
C PHE A 419 12.43 -15.92 -43.15
N ASN A 420 13.76 -15.84 -43.05
CA ASN A 420 14.65 -15.93 -44.21
C ASN A 420 14.63 -17.32 -44.86
N ASP A 421 14.55 -18.41 -44.07
CA ASP A 421 14.45 -19.77 -44.59
C ASP A 421 13.08 -20.04 -45.26
N LYS A 422 11.99 -19.47 -44.72
CA LYS A 422 10.67 -19.55 -45.34
C LYS A 422 10.64 -18.83 -46.69
N LYS A 423 11.31 -17.66 -46.79
CA LYS A 423 11.46 -16.91 -48.04
C LYS A 423 12.28 -17.68 -49.09
N ARG A 424 13.34 -18.39 -48.67
CA ARG A 424 14.16 -19.24 -49.55
C ARG A 424 13.42 -20.48 -50.05
N ARG A 425 12.51 -21.05 -49.25
CA ARG A 425 11.70 -22.22 -49.62
C ARG A 425 10.48 -21.89 -50.51
N GLY A 426 9.97 -20.66 -50.46
CA GLY A 426 8.87 -20.18 -51.32
C GLY A 426 9.32 -19.66 -52.70
N LEU A 427 10.61 -19.74 -53.02
CA LEU A 427 11.23 -19.33 -54.29
C LEU A 427 11.61 -20.54 -55.17
N ARG A 428 11.01 -21.71 -54.94
CA ARG A 428 11.16 -22.91 -55.77
C ARG A 428 9.86 -23.28 -56.45
#